data_AF-A0A2E9CDT9-F1
#
_entry.id   AF-A0A2E9CDT9-F1
#
_cell.length_a   1.000
_cell.length_b   1.000
_cell.length_c   1.000
_cell.angle_alpha   90.00
_cell.angle_beta   90.00
_cell.angle_gamma   90.00
#
_symmetry.space_group_name_H-M   'P 1'
#
loop_
_entity.id
_entity.type
_entity.pdbx_description
1 polymer ?
#
loop_
_entity_poly.entity_id
_entity_poly.type
_entity_poly.pdbx_seq_one_letter_code
_entity_poly.pdbx_strand_id
1 'polypeptide(L)'
;MVEDEIMNLIDYLFTIFIDTFGFLGLPFSILVFIIIMIIQAIIAPIASEAILAGGGGILFETFGIIGIYAAIFGGIVGSLLGAWIAFYISRYVQKILKVKIIDKYNQEDQPIYTTNKEKRLHQLAKFSAKFIDEDSDDFIDIIEKYGFIIVLLGRMIVLIPFDVISYAAGLTRIKFKDYMIATFIGTIPRVIFYVFVGIQFANAIEDSNFALFIGLFTGFVGAIYLFYTFLKKSLNNK
;
A
#
# COMPACT_ATOMS: atom_id res chain seq x y z
N MET A 1 -34.54 12.08 5.17
CA MET A 1 -34.92 11.03 6.15
C MET A 1 -33.89 9.92 6.19
N VAL A 2 -33.69 9.13 5.12
CA VAL A 2 -32.64 8.08 5.09
C VAL A 2 -31.22 8.69 5.10
N GLU A 3 -30.99 9.77 4.35
CA GLU A 3 -29.69 10.47 4.37
C GLU A 3 -29.37 11.07 5.75
N ASP A 4 -30.36 11.65 6.43
CA ASP A 4 -30.20 12.22 7.77
C ASP A 4 -29.88 11.13 8.81
N GLU A 5 -30.52 9.95 8.72
CA GLU A 5 -30.19 8.81 9.59
C GLU A 5 -28.77 8.29 9.37
N ILE A 6 -28.31 8.22 8.11
CA ILE A 6 -26.94 7.81 7.78
C ILE A 6 -25.93 8.82 8.33
N MET A 7 -26.17 10.12 8.16
CA MET A 7 -25.29 11.16 8.69
C MET A 7 -25.23 11.13 10.22
N ASN A 8 -26.37 10.99 10.90
CA ASN A 8 -26.41 10.84 12.35
C ASN A 8 -25.63 9.61 12.85
N LEU A 9 -25.68 8.48 12.11
CA LEU A 9 -24.91 7.29 12.44
C LEU A 9 -23.40 7.53 12.25
N ILE A 10 -23.00 8.20 11.17
CA ILE A 10 -21.60 8.54 10.91
C ILE A 10 -21.05 9.45 12.01
N ASP A 11 -21.78 10.50 12.36
CA ASP A 11 -21.40 11.45 13.41
C ASP A 11 -21.27 10.74 14.76
N TYR A 12 -22.24 9.90 15.12
CA TYR A 12 -22.19 9.10 16.34
C TYR A 12 -20.96 8.19 16.41
N LEU A 13 -20.66 7.47 15.31
CA LEU A 13 -19.46 6.63 15.23
C LEU A 13 -18.18 7.47 15.34
N PHE A 14 -18.13 8.62 14.67
CA PHE A 14 -16.98 9.52 14.72
C PHE A 14 -16.74 10.06 16.13
N THR A 15 -17.80 10.47 16.84
CA THR A 15 -17.73 10.89 18.25
C THR A 15 -17.21 9.76 19.15
N ILE A 16 -17.68 8.52 18.98
CA ILE A 16 -17.16 7.38 19.75
C ILE A 16 -15.64 7.25 19.58
N PHE A 17 -15.13 7.38 18.35
CA PHE A 17 -13.70 7.30 18.11
C PHE A 17 -12.95 8.46 18.76
N ILE A 18 -13.43 9.70 18.62
CA ILE A 18 -12.82 10.88 19.25
C ILE A 18 -12.76 10.72 20.77
N ASP A 19 -13.87 10.34 21.41
CA ASP A 19 -13.94 10.15 22.86
C ASP A 19 -13.02 9.02 23.32
N THR A 20 -12.95 7.93 22.55
CA THR A 20 -12.06 6.80 22.86
C THR A 20 -10.60 7.23 22.80
N PHE A 21 -10.19 7.91 21.74
CA PHE A 21 -8.82 8.41 21.60
C PHE A 21 -8.49 9.48 22.65
N GLY A 22 -9.45 10.35 22.96
CA GLY A 22 -9.34 11.35 24.03
C GLY A 22 -9.12 10.70 25.39
N PHE A 23 -9.89 9.66 25.72
CA PHE A 23 -9.74 8.89 26.96
C PHE A 23 -8.39 8.16 27.04
N LEU A 24 -7.91 7.58 25.94
CA LEU A 24 -6.60 6.92 25.87
C LEU A 24 -5.46 7.92 26.07
N GLY A 25 -5.65 9.17 25.67
CA GLY A 25 -4.60 10.17 25.61
C GLY A 25 -3.62 9.95 24.46
N LEU A 26 -2.79 10.97 24.21
CA LEU A 26 -1.91 11.03 23.05
C LEU A 26 -0.94 9.84 22.88
N PRO A 27 -0.18 9.38 23.89
CA PRO A 27 0.82 8.33 23.68
C PRO A 27 0.18 6.98 23.32
N PHE A 28 -0.93 6.64 23.96
CA PHE A 28 -1.65 5.39 23.67
C PHE A 28 -2.40 5.48 22.33
N SER A 29 -2.93 6.65 21.99
CA SER A 29 -3.52 6.92 20.68
C SER A 29 -2.54 6.68 19.53
N ILE A 30 -1.30 7.17 19.66
CA ILE A 30 -0.23 6.91 18.67
C ILE A 30 0.05 5.40 18.56
N LEU A 31 0.13 4.71 19.71
CA LEU A 31 0.40 3.27 19.73
C LEU A 31 -0.71 2.47 19.05
N VAL A 32 -1.97 2.76 19.38
CA VAL A 32 -3.14 2.13 18.75
C VAL A 32 -3.13 2.40 17.24
N PHE A 33 -2.85 3.63 16.84
CA PHE A 33 -2.77 3.99 15.43
C PHE A 33 -1.67 3.21 14.69
N ILE A 34 -0.47 3.09 15.27
CA ILE A 34 0.63 2.27 14.72
C ILE A 34 0.20 0.80 14.60
N ILE A 35 -0.44 0.23 15.63
CA ILE A 35 -0.88 -1.16 15.65
C ILE A 35 -1.91 -1.40 14.53
N ILE A 36 -2.91 -0.54 14.41
CA ILE A 36 -3.91 -0.63 13.34
C ILE A 36 -3.22 -0.56 11.97
N MET A 37 -2.29 0.37 11.78
CA MET A 37 -1.51 0.53 10.55
C MET A 37 -0.64 -0.69 10.21
N ILE A 38 -0.15 -1.43 11.19
CA ILE A 38 0.58 -2.69 10.98
C ILE A 38 -0.39 -3.82 10.62
N ILE A 39 -1.47 -3.97 11.39
CA ILE A 39 -2.45 -5.05 11.21
C ILE A 39 -3.07 -4.97 9.83
N GLN A 40 -3.54 -3.77 9.43
CA GLN A 40 -4.15 -3.56 8.12
C GLN A 40 -3.20 -3.93 6.98
N ALA A 41 -1.89 -3.66 7.13
CA ALA A 41 -0.89 -3.97 6.10
C ALA A 41 -0.67 -5.47 5.90
N ILE A 42 -0.98 -6.27 6.93
CA ILE A 42 -0.83 -7.73 6.91
C ILE A 42 -2.11 -8.41 6.38
N ILE A 43 -3.28 -7.86 6.69
CA ILE A 43 -4.60 -8.46 6.35
C ILE A 43 -5.10 -7.89 5.01
N ALA A 44 -4.30 -7.98 3.95
CA ALA A 44 -4.68 -7.43 2.64
C ALA A 44 -6.14 -7.79 2.19
N PRO A 45 -6.91 -6.89 1.54
CA PRO A 45 -6.60 -5.52 1.15
C PRO A 45 -7.50 -4.52 1.90
N ILE A 46 -7.12 -4.09 3.10
CA ILE A 46 -7.71 -2.89 3.70
C ILE A 46 -6.92 -1.70 3.14
N ALA A 47 -7.60 -0.69 2.60
CA ALA A 47 -6.91 0.50 2.09
C ALA A 47 -6.33 1.30 3.26
N SER A 48 -5.02 1.18 3.50
CA SER A 48 -4.23 1.98 4.46
C SER A 48 -4.51 3.48 4.38
N GLU A 49 -4.87 3.95 3.19
CA GLU A 49 -5.24 5.31 2.84
C GLU A 49 -6.48 5.80 3.63
N ALA A 50 -7.48 4.93 3.82
CA ALA A 50 -8.67 5.24 4.60
C ALA A 50 -8.35 5.36 6.09
N ILE A 51 -7.41 4.56 6.59
CA ILE A 51 -6.97 4.61 7.99
C ILE A 51 -6.12 5.86 8.22
N LEU A 52 -5.25 6.23 7.27
CA LEU A 52 -4.47 7.47 7.34
C LEU A 52 -5.35 8.71 7.33
N ALA A 53 -6.36 8.76 6.45
CA ALA A 53 -7.31 9.86 6.40
C ALA A 53 -8.20 9.88 7.65
N GLY A 54 -8.88 8.78 7.96
CA GLY A 54 -9.78 8.72 9.12
C GLY A 54 -9.06 8.94 10.44
N GLY A 55 -7.96 8.23 10.69
CA GLY A 55 -7.17 8.37 11.90
C GLY A 55 -6.46 9.72 12.01
N GLY A 56 -6.03 10.31 10.88
CA GLY A 56 -5.49 11.67 10.84
C GLY A 56 -6.53 12.72 11.25
N GLY A 57 -7.75 12.61 10.73
CA GLY A 57 -8.88 13.46 11.11
C GLY A 57 -9.24 13.30 12.59
N ILE A 58 -9.42 12.06 13.05
CA ILE A 58 -9.74 11.77 14.46
C ILE A 58 -8.66 12.33 15.40
N LEU A 59 -7.38 12.08 15.14
CA LEU A 59 -6.30 12.58 15.99
C LEU A 59 -6.22 14.11 15.99
N PHE A 60 -6.49 14.75 14.85
CA PHE A 60 -6.58 16.21 14.77
C PHE A 60 -7.76 16.76 15.59
N GLU A 61 -8.96 16.19 15.47
CA GLU A 61 -10.11 16.62 16.27
C GLU A 61 -9.88 16.41 17.77
N THR A 62 -9.25 15.29 18.15
CA THR A 62 -8.99 14.96 19.56
C THR A 62 -7.88 15.82 20.18
N PHE A 63 -6.78 16.08 19.46
CA PHE A 63 -5.55 16.66 20.03
C PHE A 63 -5.05 17.92 19.31
N GLY A 64 -5.80 18.44 18.35
CA GLY A 64 -5.45 19.60 17.53
C GLY A 64 -4.16 19.40 16.73
N ILE A 65 -3.32 20.43 16.70
CA ILE A 65 -2.04 20.44 15.94
C ILE A 65 -1.10 19.30 16.36
N ILE A 66 -1.07 18.97 17.66
CA ILE A 66 -0.22 17.87 18.16
C ILE A 66 -0.71 16.53 17.60
N GLY A 67 -2.03 16.39 17.41
CA GLY A 67 -2.66 15.26 16.74
C GLY A 67 -2.18 15.06 15.30
N ILE A 68 -1.95 16.14 14.55
CA ILE A 68 -1.41 16.07 13.18
C ILE A 68 -0.02 15.43 13.19
N TYR A 69 0.87 15.90 14.06
CA TYR A 69 2.22 15.34 14.17
C TYR A 69 2.19 13.88 14.63
N ALA A 70 1.31 13.56 15.58
CA ALA A 70 1.07 12.20 16.04
C ALA A 70 0.59 11.27 14.92
N ALA A 71 -0.36 11.73 14.09
CA ALA A 71 -0.86 10.99 12.94
C ALA A 71 0.21 10.78 11.87
N ILE A 72 0.99 11.82 11.54
CA ILE A 72 2.09 11.70 10.57
C ILE A 72 3.14 10.71 11.09
N PHE A 73 3.56 10.86 12.34
CA PHE A 73 4.56 9.98 12.95
C PHE A 73 4.07 8.53 13.02
N GLY A 74 2.90 8.29 13.61
CA GLY A 74 2.33 6.96 13.74
C GLY A 74 2.00 6.33 12.39
N GLY A 75 1.54 7.14 11.44
CA GLY A 75 1.27 6.72 10.06
C GLY A 75 2.52 6.27 9.33
N ILE A 76 3.62 7.04 9.42
CA ILE A 76 4.92 6.65 8.85
C ILE A 76 5.42 5.37 9.52
N VAL A 77 5.54 5.36 10.85
CA VAL A 77 6.11 4.21 11.58
C VAL A 77 5.29 2.94 11.34
N GLY A 78 3.97 3.03 11.49
CA GLY A 78 3.07 1.89 11.28
C GLY A 78 3.11 1.38 9.84
N SER A 79 3.09 2.26 8.85
CA SER A 79 3.18 1.89 7.43
C SER A 79 4.51 1.19 7.13
N LEU A 80 5.64 1.71 7.64
CA LEU A 80 6.95 1.12 7.41
C LEU A 80 7.06 -0.29 8.01
N LEU A 81 6.65 -0.44 9.28
CA LEU A 81 6.68 -1.73 9.96
C LEU A 81 5.77 -2.75 9.26
N GLY A 82 4.54 -2.35 8.93
CA GLY A 82 3.60 -3.17 8.17
C GLY A 82 4.17 -3.58 6.80
N ALA A 83 4.70 -2.63 6.03
CA ALA A 83 5.34 -2.88 4.74
C ALA A 83 6.50 -3.88 4.84
N TRP A 84 7.33 -3.78 5.87
CA TRP A 84 8.46 -4.68 6.04
C TRP A 84 7.99 -6.09 6.34
N ILE A 85 6.99 -6.25 7.21
CA ILE A 85 6.39 -7.54 7.53
C ILE A 85 5.76 -8.15 6.27
N ALA A 86 4.94 -7.40 5.53
CA ALA A 86 4.30 -7.86 4.30
C ALA A 86 5.32 -8.31 3.24
N PHE A 87 6.43 -7.57 3.10
CA PHE A 87 7.54 -7.93 2.19
C PHE A 87 8.20 -9.25 2.58
N TYR A 88 8.45 -9.50 3.87
CA TYR A 88 9.04 -10.76 4.31
C TYR A 88 8.07 -11.93 4.21
N ILE A 89 6.78 -11.71 4.53
CA ILE A 89 5.73 -12.73 4.36
C ILE A 89 5.66 -13.16 2.90
N SER A 90 5.56 -12.21 1.97
CA SER A 90 5.52 -12.51 0.53
C SER A 90 6.78 -13.24 0.05
N ARG A 91 7.97 -12.80 0.47
CA ARG A 91 9.22 -13.48 0.11
C ARG A 91 9.31 -14.90 0.65
N TYR A 92 8.82 -15.13 1.86
CA TYR A 92 8.75 -16.47 2.44
C TYR A 92 7.76 -17.37 1.68
N VAL A 93 6.58 -16.84 1.34
CA VAL A 93 5.60 -17.53 0.50
C VAL A 93 6.20 -17.88 -0.87
N GLN A 94 6.89 -16.94 -1.51
CA GLN A 94 7.60 -17.16 -2.78
C GLN A 94 8.59 -18.33 -2.68
N LYS A 95 9.40 -18.37 -1.61
CA LYS A 95 10.38 -19.45 -1.39
C LYS A 95 9.70 -20.81 -1.25
N ILE A 96 8.59 -20.90 -0.51
CA ILE A 96 7.81 -22.14 -0.38
C ILE A 96 7.24 -22.59 -1.73
N LEU A 97 6.65 -21.66 -2.48
CA LEU A 97 6.08 -21.96 -3.79
C LEU A 97 7.16 -22.42 -4.77
N LYS A 98 8.32 -21.75 -4.79
CA LYS A 98 9.45 -22.09 -5.65
C LYS A 98 9.97 -23.51 -5.37
N VAL A 99 10.19 -23.87 -4.10
CA VAL A 99 10.63 -25.23 -3.73
C VAL A 99 9.59 -26.28 -4.12
N LYS A 100 8.31 -26.08 -3.75
CA LYS A 100 7.24 -27.06 -4.06
C LYS A 100 7.01 -27.27 -5.55
N ILE A 101 7.26 -26.26 -6.38
CA ILE A 101 6.97 -26.30 -7.81
C ILE A 101 8.20 -26.78 -8.59
N ILE A 102 9.41 -26.35 -8.23
CA ILE A 102 10.65 -26.83 -8.84
C ILE A 102 10.93 -28.29 -8.47
N ASP A 103 10.71 -28.72 -7.22
CA ASP A 103 10.89 -30.13 -6.84
C ASP A 103 9.93 -31.06 -7.60
N LYS A 104 8.73 -30.57 -7.91
CA LYS A 104 7.75 -31.31 -8.72
C LYS A 104 8.09 -31.31 -10.22
N TYR A 105 8.80 -30.28 -10.70
CA TYR A 105 9.19 -30.14 -12.10
C TYR A 105 10.50 -30.87 -12.42
N ASN A 106 11.51 -30.80 -11.54
CA ASN A 106 12.82 -31.42 -11.72
C ASN A 106 12.86 -32.92 -11.39
N GLN A 107 11.82 -33.48 -10.73
CA GLN A 107 11.73 -34.93 -10.49
C GLN A 107 11.07 -35.71 -11.64
N GLU A 108 10.49 -35.04 -12.64
CA GLU A 108 9.83 -35.68 -13.78
C GLU A 108 10.71 -35.66 -15.04
N ASP A 109 11.73 -36.51 -15.07
CA ASP A 109 12.25 -37.03 -16.34
C ASP A 109 11.10 -37.82 -17.01
N GLN A 110 10.40 -37.20 -17.97
CA GLN A 110 9.35 -37.77 -18.84
C GLN A 110 8.21 -38.51 -18.08
N PRO A 111 7.16 -37.80 -17.61
CA PRO A 111 6.05 -38.45 -16.91
C PRO A 111 5.21 -39.31 -17.86
N ILE A 112 5.00 -40.58 -17.52
CA ILE A 112 4.04 -41.47 -18.20
C ILE A 112 2.65 -41.17 -17.64
N TYR A 113 1.80 -40.48 -18.41
CA TYR A 113 0.44 -40.14 -18.00
C TYR A 113 -0.51 -41.32 -18.20
N THR A 114 -1.16 -41.79 -17.15
CA THR A 114 -2.13 -42.90 -17.22
C THR A 114 -3.58 -42.41 -17.27
N THR A 115 -3.86 -41.18 -16.83
CA THR A 115 -5.23 -40.62 -16.83
C THR A 115 -5.32 -39.19 -17.37
N ASN A 116 -6.51 -38.81 -17.89
CA ASN A 116 -6.80 -37.44 -18.35
C ASN A 116 -6.68 -36.38 -17.23
N LYS A 117 -6.87 -36.77 -15.97
CA LYS A 117 -6.74 -35.89 -14.79
C LYS A 117 -5.27 -35.52 -14.55
N GLU A 118 -4.36 -36.48 -14.64
CA GLU A 118 -2.90 -36.28 -14.50
C GLU A 118 -2.36 -35.35 -15.60
N LYS A 119 -2.83 -35.53 -16.84
CA LYS A 119 -2.44 -34.68 -17.97
C LYS A 119 -2.83 -33.21 -17.77
N ARG A 120 -4.02 -32.94 -17.21
CA ARG A 120 -4.47 -31.57 -16.85
C ARG A 120 -3.69 -31.00 -15.66
N LEU A 121 -3.40 -31.82 -14.65
CA LEU A 121 -2.61 -31.41 -13.49
C LEU A 121 -1.17 -31.03 -13.86
N HIS A 122 -0.54 -31.79 -14.77
CA HIS A 122 0.80 -31.45 -15.27
C HIS A 122 0.76 -30.21 -16.18
N GLN A 123 -0.26 -30.04 -17.04
CA GLN A 123 -0.44 -28.80 -17.81
C GLN A 123 -0.60 -27.57 -16.90
N LEU A 124 -1.39 -27.68 -15.84
CA LEU A 124 -1.56 -26.61 -14.84
C LEU A 124 -0.26 -26.36 -14.07
N ALA A 125 0.46 -27.41 -13.66
CA ALA A 125 1.75 -27.28 -12.99
C ALA A 125 2.79 -26.62 -13.91
N LYS A 126 2.85 -26.98 -15.19
CA LYS A 126 3.75 -26.40 -16.19
C LYS A 126 3.39 -24.96 -16.53
N PHE A 127 2.10 -24.63 -16.60
CA PHE A 127 1.63 -23.25 -16.75
C PHE A 127 2.01 -22.42 -15.52
N SER A 128 1.70 -22.88 -14.31
CA SER A 128 2.08 -22.20 -13.06
C SER A 128 3.60 -22.10 -12.90
N ALA A 129 4.35 -23.14 -13.26
CA ALA A 129 5.81 -23.15 -13.27
C ALA A 129 6.34 -22.13 -14.26
N LYS A 130 5.74 -21.99 -15.45
CA LYS A 130 6.12 -20.94 -16.42
C LYS A 130 5.93 -19.51 -15.87
N PHE A 131 4.93 -19.26 -15.01
CA PHE A 131 4.78 -17.96 -14.32
C PHE A 131 5.74 -17.76 -13.15
N ILE A 132 6.36 -18.83 -12.64
CA ILE A 132 7.26 -18.84 -11.47
C ILE A 132 8.73 -18.90 -11.91
N ASP A 133 8.97 -19.57 -13.02
CA ASP A 133 10.17 -19.57 -13.84
C ASP A 133 10.08 -18.40 -14.82
N GLU A 134 9.97 -17.22 -14.23
CA GLU A 134 10.69 -16.05 -14.74
C GLU A 134 10.62 -15.79 -16.24
N ASP A 135 9.41 -15.50 -16.74
CA ASP A 135 9.22 -15.12 -18.14
C ASP A 135 9.89 -13.76 -18.44
N SER A 136 11.11 -13.88 -18.98
CA SER A 136 12.13 -12.94 -19.48
C SER A 136 13.20 -12.51 -18.46
N ASP A 137 14.37 -13.16 -18.53
CA ASP A 137 15.61 -12.79 -17.81
C ASP A 137 15.85 -11.27 -17.87
N ASP A 138 15.63 -10.66 -19.03
CA ASP A 138 15.72 -9.21 -19.24
C ASP A 138 14.79 -8.38 -18.31
N PHE A 139 13.54 -8.79 -18.13
CA PHE A 139 12.58 -8.07 -17.27
C PHE A 139 12.91 -8.21 -15.80
N ILE A 140 13.34 -9.39 -15.38
CA ILE A 140 13.77 -9.65 -14.01
C ILE A 140 15.04 -8.88 -13.68
N ASP A 141 15.99 -8.86 -14.61
CA ASP A 141 17.22 -8.09 -14.47
C ASP A 141 16.90 -6.60 -14.36
N ILE A 142 15.91 -6.09 -15.12
CA ILE A 142 15.41 -4.72 -14.97
C ILE A 142 14.79 -4.50 -13.59
N ILE A 143 13.92 -5.40 -13.11
CA ILE A 143 13.30 -5.28 -11.78
C ILE A 143 14.35 -5.32 -10.67
N GLU A 144 15.33 -6.21 -10.77
CA GLU A 144 16.40 -6.35 -9.79
C GLU A 144 17.31 -5.11 -9.80
N LYS A 145 17.65 -4.59 -10.98
CA LYS A 145 18.52 -3.43 -11.16
C LYS A 145 17.85 -2.11 -10.79
N TYR A 146 16.57 -1.95 -11.10
CA TYR A 146 15.82 -0.71 -10.90
C TYR A 146 14.78 -0.80 -9.77
N GLY A 147 14.85 -1.83 -8.93
CA GLY A 147 13.88 -2.11 -7.88
C GLY A 147 13.62 -0.92 -6.94
N PHE A 148 14.66 -0.16 -6.61
CA PHE A 148 14.52 1.09 -5.84
C PHE A 148 13.58 2.08 -6.54
N ILE A 149 13.84 2.39 -7.82
CA ILE A 149 13.06 3.39 -8.58
C ILE A 149 11.64 2.88 -8.81
N ILE A 150 11.46 1.60 -9.14
CA ILE A 150 10.15 0.98 -9.36
C ILE A 150 9.29 1.10 -8.11
N VAL A 151 9.82 0.73 -6.94
CA VAL A 151 9.10 0.82 -5.66
C VAL A 151 8.83 2.29 -5.31
N LEU A 152 9.81 3.18 -5.49
CA LEU A 152 9.66 4.59 -5.15
C LEU A 152 8.56 5.25 -5.98
N LEU A 153 8.60 5.08 -7.30
CA LEU A 153 7.58 5.62 -8.20
C LEU A 153 6.20 5.02 -7.90
N GLY A 154 6.12 3.71 -7.68
CA GLY A 154 4.87 3.06 -7.26
C GLY A 154 4.31 3.68 -5.99
N ARG A 155 5.16 4.02 -5.02
CA ARG A 155 4.73 4.61 -3.74
C ARG A 155 4.37 6.10 -3.84
N MET A 156 4.98 6.81 -4.77
CA MET A 156 4.61 8.20 -5.06
C MET A 156 3.28 8.32 -5.82
N ILE A 157 2.85 7.27 -6.53
CA ILE A 157 1.50 7.20 -7.09
C ILE A 157 0.53 6.96 -5.93
N VAL A 158 -0.12 8.03 -5.50
CA VAL A 158 -1.04 8.07 -4.35
C VAL A 158 -2.23 7.10 -4.48
N LEU A 159 -2.59 6.73 -5.72
CA LEU A 159 -3.72 5.84 -6.04
C LEU A 159 -3.40 4.34 -5.92
N ILE A 160 -2.13 3.94 -5.87
CA ILE A 160 -1.78 2.52 -5.76
C ILE A 160 -1.80 2.10 -4.29
N PRO A 161 -2.60 1.06 -3.92
CA PRO A 161 -2.67 0.58 -2.56
C PRO A 161 -1.29 0.24 -2.00
N PHE A 162 -0.99 0.75 -0.82
CA PHE A 162 0.32 0.62 -0.17
C PHE A 162 0.80 -0.84 -0.05
N ASP A 163 -0.12 -1.74 0.29
CA ASP A 163 0.21 -3.14 0.58
C ASP A 163 0.54 -3.92 -0.68
N VAL A 164 -0.15 -3.64 -1.78
CA VAL A 164 0.05 -4.31 -3.08
C VAL A 164 1.52 -4.19 -3.52
N ILE A 165 2.11 -3.00 -3.36
CA ILE A 165 3.52 -2.76 -3.69
C ILE A 165 4.45 -3.60 -2.81
N SER A 166 4.12 -3.71 -1.52
CA SER A 166 4.92 -4.45 -0.53
C SER A 166 4.91 -5.95 -0.82
N TYR A 167 3.74 -6.52 -1.12
CA TYR A 167 3.60 -7.93 -1.53
C TYR A 167 4.27 -8.19 -2.89
N ALA A 168 4.06 -7.32 -3.88
CA ALA A 168 4.69 -7.46 -5.19
C ALA A 168 6.22 -7.40 -5.11
N ALA A 169 6.77 -6.46 -4.34
CA ALA A 169 8.21 -6.34 -4.15
C ALA A 169 8.81 -7.57 -3.45
N GLY A 170 8.12 -8.17 -2.48
CA GLY A 170 8.61 -9.37 -1.82
C GLY A 170 8.54 -10.64 -2.68
N LEU A 171 7.57 -10.70 -3.62
CA LEU A 171 7.44 -11.77 -4.62
C LEU A 171 8.43 -11.65 -5.81
N THR A 172 9.19 -10.56 -5.92
CA THR A 172 10.19 -10.34 -6.98
C THR A 172 11.61 -10.43 -6.44
N ARG A 173 12.64 -10.28 -7.30
CA ARG A 173 14.07 -10.26 -6.90
C ARG A 173 14.55 -8.94 -6.26
N ILE A 174 13.66 -7.98 -6.01
CA ILE A 174 14.04 -6.68 -5.43
C ILE A 174 14.73 -6.87 -4.08
N LYS A 175 15.89 -6.22 -3.88
CA LYS A 175 16.64 -6.29 -2.62
C LYS A 175 15.89 -5.55 -1.52
N PHE A 176 15.91 -6.11 -0.30
CA PHE A 176 15.23 -5.49 0.84
C PHE A 176 15.70 -4.05 1.10
N LYS A 177 16.99 -3.75 0.92
CA LYS A 177 17.54 -2.40 1.10
C LYS A 177 16.92 -1.39 0.13
N ASP A 178 16.84 -1.74 -1.15
CA ASP A 178 16.27 -0.89 -2.20
C ASP A 178 14.78 -0.64 -1.93
N TYR A 179 14.06 -1.70 -1.60
CA TYR A 179 12.67 -1.62 -1.18
C TYR A 179 12.49 -0.73 0.06
N MET A 180 13.29 -0.94 1.11
CA MET A 180 13.18 -0.24 2.39
C MET A 180 13.39 1.26 2.24
N ILE A 181 14.46 1.67 1.53
CA ILE A 181 14.78 3.09 1.34
C ILE A 181 13.74 3.77 0.44
N ALA A 182 13.35 3.11 -0.66
CA ALA A 182 12.28 3.61 -1.53
C ALA A 182 10.96 3.76 -0.77
N THR A 183 10.65 2.80 0.11
CA THR A 183 9.47 2.83 0.98
C THR A 183 9.54 3.96 1.98
N PHE A 184 10.68 4.15 2.64
CA PHE A 184 10.88 5.26 3.57
C PHE A 184 10.62 6.62 2.91
N ILE A 185 11.25 6.88 1.77
CA ILE A 185 11.13 8.14 1.05
C ILE A 185 9.71 8.33 0.50
N GLY A 186 9.12 7.29 -0.10
CA GLY A 186 7.79 7.37 -0.71
C GLY A 186 6.65 7.45 0.30
N THR A 187 6.84 6.98 1.54
CA THR A 187 5.79 7.00 2.58
C THR A 187 5.56 8.40 3.13
N ILE A 188 6.61 9.22 3.26
CA ILE A 188 6.52 10.57 3.83
C ILE A 188 5.50 11.46 3.09
N PRO A 189 5.63 11.73 1.77
CA PRO A 189 4.69 12.61 1.07
C PRO A 189 3.28 12.02 1.04
N ARG A 190 3.15 10.69 0.99
CA ARG A 190 1.86 9.98 1.00
C ARG A 190 1.13 10.15 2.34
N VAL A 191 1.81 9.89 3.46
CA VAL A 191 1.20 9.99 4.79
C VAL A 191 0.76 11.42 5.06
N ILE A 192 1.62 12.40 4.74
CA ILE A 192 1.26 13.82 4.84
C ILE A 192 -0.01 14.07 4.04
N PHE A 193 -0.03 13.71 2.75
CA PHE A 193 -1.18 13.91 1.89
C PHE A 193 -2.49 13.36 2.51
N TYR A 194 -2.50 12.09 2.93
CA TYR A 194 -3.72 11.46 3.47
C TYR A 194 -4.14 11.99 4.84
N VAL A 195 -3.20 12.30 5.73
CA VAL A 195 -3.54 12.96 7.01
C VAL A 195 -4.22 14.31 6.74
N PHE A 196 -3.71 15.10 5.79
CA PHE A 196 -4.36 16.34 5.39
C PHE A 196 -5.73 16.13 4.75
N VAL A 197 -5.91 15.10 3.89
CA VAL A 197 -7.24 14.74 3.38
C VAL A 197 -8.21 14.48 4.53
N GLY A 198 -7.77 13.74 5.55
CA GLY A 198 -8.52 13.45 6.76
C GLY A 198 -8.96 14.68 7.54
N ILE A 199 -8.02 15.60 7.76
CA ILE A 199 -8.28 16.89 8.43
C ILE A 199 -9.29 17.72 7.62
N GLN A 200 -9.14 17.79 6.30
CA GLN A 200 -10.10 18.51 5.47
C GLN A 200 -11.48 17.86 5.52
N PHE A 201 -11.56 16.53 5.60
CA PHE A 201 -12.83 15.82 5.71
C PHE A 201 -13.49 16.05 7.08
N ALA A 202 -12.72 16.03 8.17
CA ALA A 202 -13.21 16.35 9.52
C ALA A 202 -13.76 17.79 9.58
N ASN A 203 -13.06 18.74 8.96
CA ASN A 203 -13.51 20.13 8.86
C ASN A 203 -14.59 20.38 7.79
N ALA A 204 -14.78 19.47 6.82
CA ALA A 204 -15.73 19.64 5.71
C ALA A 204 -17.20 19.49 6.15
N ILE A 205 -17.45 19.08 7.40
CA ILE A 205 -18.78 19.07 7.99
C ILE A 205 -19.28 20.51 8.25
N GLU A 206 -18.40 21.53 8.21
CA GLU A 206 -18.79 22.93 8.49
C GLU A 206 -18.47 24.00 7.42
N ASP A 207 -17.61 23.79 6.40
CA ASP A 207 -17.22 24.94 5.55
C ASP A 207 -16.82 24.68 4.08
N SER A 208 -17.01 25.74 3.27
CA SER A 208 -16.76 25.97 1.84
C SER A 208 -15.36 25.61 1.27
N ASN A 209 -14.43 25.14 2.11
CA ASN A 209 -13.04 24.84 1.76
C ASN A 209 -12.84 23.46 1.09
N PHE A 210 -13.86 22.61 1.04
CA PHE A 210 -13.80 21.32 0.33
C PHE A 210 -13.51 21.48 -1.17
N ALA A 211 -14.05 22.55 -1.79
CA ALA A 211 -13.80 22.86 -3.20
C ALA A 211 -12.32 23.22 -3.48
N LEU A 212 -11.66 23.90 -2.54
CA LEU A 212 -10.24 24.26 -2.65
C LEU A 212 -9.36 23.01 -2.53
N PHE A 213 -9.71 22.09 -1.63
CA PHE A 213 -9.04 20.80 -1.50
C PHE A 213 -9.14 19.96 -2.79
N ILE A 214 -10.34 19.86 -3.39
CA ILE A 214 -10.53 19.22 -4.69
C ILE A 214 -9.72 19.92 -5.78
N GLY A 215 -9.67 21.27 -5.78
CA GLY A 215 -8.85 22.05 -6.71
C GLY A 215 -7.35 21.73 -6.61
N LEU A 216 -6.80 21.67 -5.40
CA LEU A 216 -5.40 21.33 -5.16
C LEU A 216 -5.09 19.87 -5.54
N PHE A 217 -5.99 18.94 -5.21
CA PHE A 217 -5.83 17.53 -5.58
C PHE A 217 -5.83 17.34 -7.09
N THR A 218 -6.76 17.98 -7.79
CA THR A 218 -6.83 17.96 -9.25
C THR A 218 -5.59 18.60 -9.88
N GLY A 219 -5.09 19.69 -9.30
CA GLY A 219 -3.83 20.32 -9.71
C GLY A 219 -2.60 19.42 -9.53
N PHE A 220 -2.53 18.68 -8.42
CA PHE A 220 -1.45 17.74 -8.15
C PHE A 220 -1.45 16.55 -9.12
N VAL A 221 -2.61 15.96 -9.40
CA VAL A 221 -2.77 14.91 -10.41
C VAL A 221 -2.41 15.43 -11.81
N GLY A 222 -2.82 16.66 -12.13
CA GLY A 222 -2.44 17.35 -13.36
C GLY A 222 -0.93 17.55 -13.49
N ALA A 223 -0.24 17.93 -12.41
CA ALA A 223 1.20 18.09 -12.40
C ALA A 223 1.94 16.76 -12.62
N ILE A 224 1.47 15.66 -12.02
CA ILE A 224 2.01 14.31 -12.26
C ILE A 224 1.83 13.91 -13.73
N TYR A 225 0.65 14.15 -14.30
CA TYR A 225 0.37 13.86 -15.72
C TYR A 225 1.28 14.68 -16.64
N LEU A 226 1.41 15.98 -16.38
CA LEU A 226 2.30 16.87 -17.13
C LEU A 226 3.76 16.41 -17.03
N PHE A 227 4.24 16.07 -15.84
CA PHE A 227 5.58 15.55 -15.63
C PHE A 227 5.81 14.23 -16.38
N TYR A 228 4.83 13.32 -16.38
CA TYR A 228 4.87 12.10 -17.18
C TYR A 228 4.97 12.39 -18.68
N THR A 229 4.13 13.30 -19.21
CA THR A 229 4.18 13.66 -20.64
C THR A 229 5.50 14.32 -21.01
N PHE A 230 6.07 15.13 -20.12
CA PHE A 230 7.39 15.75 -20.29
C PHE A 230 8.50 14.69 -20.35
N LEU A 231 8.52 13.73 -19.42
CA LEU A 231 9.48 12.63 -19.43
C LEU A 231 9.38 11.79 -20.72
N LYS A 232 8.16 11.45 -21.14
CA LYS A 232 7.91 10.69 -22.38
C LYS A 232 8.45 11.43 -23.61
N LYS A 233 8.24 12.74 -23.69
CA LYS A 233 8.73 13.57 -24.80
C LYS A 233 10.26 13.68 -24.83
N SER A 234 10.89 13.73 -23.65
CA SER A 234 12.35 13.79 -23.52
C SER A 234 13.03 12.47 -23.92
N LEU A 235 12.37 11.33 -23.68
CA LEU A 235 12.88 10.00 -24.03
C LEU A 235 12.69 9.64 -25.51
N ASN A 236 11.61 10.10 -26.15
CA ASN A 236 11.34 9.84 -27.58
C ASN A 236 12.12 10.76 -28.55
N ASN A 237 12.86 11.74 -28.04
CA ASN A 237 13.69 12.68 -28.82
C ASN A 237 15.18 12.29 -28.84
N LYS A 238 15.51 11.04 -28.54
CA LYS A 238 16.83 10.41 -28.75
C LYS A 238 16.67 9.24 -29.71
#